data_AF-A0A8H6RUD5-F1
#
_entry.id   AF-A0A8H6RUD5-F1
#
_cell.length_a   1.000
_cell.length_b   1.000
_cell.length_c   1.000
_cell.angle_alpha   90.00
_cell.angle_beta   90.00
_cell.angle_gamma   90.00
#
_symmetry.space_group_name_H-M   'P 1'
#
loop_
_entity.id
_entity.type
_entity.pdbx_description
1 polymer ?
#
loop_
_entity_poly.entity_id
_entity_poly.type
_entity_poly.pdbx_seq_one_letter_code
_entity_poly.pdbx_strand_id
1 'polypeptide(L)'
;MLLELTNACELRLGQRPTAAAVSMPSRNIVAHQTTPVADLLKTAFSAANLDYLEIVHYSLFGEPLLYPENVQLAGHSLGLCQPYTSSDHCLEDDDQLRNLTSEVYYLVGYYSGALEAIATTPTALAYGITPDPYPDYRLGANARNDNPDEDFYWQEVRRLLSKPFIRGMIRNPSKIVMYGDHGKDERLTAMVDEIFASFLGDQDMPTWVEDGVDAVFAGAMGAAEFAKRKPYWGLDVVTEGASVVLPKNDL
;
A
#
# COMPACT_ATOMS: atom_id res chain seq x y z
N MET A 1 19.47 -3.36 -11.09
CA MET A 1 18.33 -2.60 -10.52
C MET A 1 18.73 -1.63 -9.41
N LEU A 2 19.05 -2.04 -8.16
CA LEU A 2 19.31 -1.07 -7.07
C LEU A 2 20.42 -0.07 -7.39
N LEU A 3 21.58 -0.51 -7.86
CA LEU A 3 22.67 0.38 -8.30
C LEU A 3 22.26 1.33 -9.43
N GLU A 4 21.45 0.87 -10.38
CA GLU A 4 20.96 1.69 -11.49
C GLU A 4 20.02 2.78 -10.99
N LEU A 5 19.12 2.43 -10.05
CA LEU A 5 18.25 3.38 -9.38
C LEU A 5 19.04 4.40 -8.56
N THR A 6 20.06 3.97 -7.80
CA THR A 6 20.95 4.87 -7.05
C THR A 6 21.66 5.86 -7.97
N ASN A 7 22.21 5.38 -9.09
CA ASN A 7 22.92 6.23 -10.05
C ASN A 7 21.95 7.20 -10.75
N ALA A 8 20.75 6.76 -11.11
CA ALA A 8 19.72 7.62 -11.69
C ALA A 8 19.27 8.71 -10.71
N CYS A 9 19.10 8.37 -9.43
CA CYS A 9 18.81 9.32 -8.37
C CYS A 9 19.97 10.32 -8.18
N GLU A 10 21.21 9.85 -8.14
CA GLU A 10 22.40 10.71 -8.01
C GLU A 10 22.50 11.72 -9.15
N LEU A 11 22.30 11.26 -10.39
CA LEU A 11 22.28 12.11 -11.58
C LEU A 11 21.20 13.20 -11.47
N ARG A 12 20.02 12.84 -10.94
CA ARG A 12 18.87 13.76 -10.89
C ARG A 12 18.90 14.70 -9.70
N LEU A 13 19.44 14.27 -8.56
CA LEU A 13 19.52 15.05 -7.32
C LEU A 13 20.84 15.83 -7.19
N GLY A 14 21.85 15.51 -8.01
CA GLY A 14 23.20 16.09 -7.91
C GLY A 14 24.03 15.57 -6.72
N GLN A 15 23.49 14.60 -5.97
CA GLN A 15 24.16 13.95 -4.86
C GLN A 15 23.65 12.52 -4.70
N ARG A 16 24.52 11.62 -4.25
CA ARG A 16 24.15 10.23 -4.00
C ARG A 16 23.18 10.14 -2.81
N PRO A 17 22.06 9.41 -2.92
CA PRO A 17 21.24 9.11 -1.75
C PRO A 17 22.04 8.27 -0.75
N THR A 18 21.86 8.52 0.55
CA THR A 18 22.55 7.78 1.63
C THR A 18 21.70 6.64 2.17
N ALA A 19 20.37 6.75 2.08
CA ALA A 19 19.42 5.74 2.53
C ALA A 19 18.24 5.63 1.57
N ALA A 20 17.58 4.47 1.56
CA ALA A 20 16.34 4.26 0.82
C ALA A 20 15.46 3.21 1.50
N ALA A 21 14.16 3.24 1.21
CA ALA A 21 13.20 2.23 1.65
C ALA A 21 12.69 1.45 0.42
N VAL A 22 12.12 0.27 0.65
CA VAL A 22 11.48 -0.55 -0.39
C VAL A 22 10.07 -0.92 0.05
N SER A 23 9.14 -0.90 -0.91
CA SER A 23 7.85 -1.56 -0.75
C SER A 23 7.83 -2.85 -1.55
N MET A 24 7.26 -3.91 -0.98
CA MET A 24 7.17 -5.21 -1.61
C MET A 24 5.71 -5.61 -1.84
N PRO A 25 5.35 -6.16 -3.01
CA PRO A 25 4.02 -6.73 -3.21
C PRO A 25 3.78 -7.83 -2.18
N SER A 26 2.53 -7.94 -1.75
CA SER A 26 2.14 -8.80 -0.64
C SER A 26 2.35 -10.31 -0.92
N ARG A 27 2.46 -11.08 0.18
CA ARG A 27 2.60 -12.55 0.23
C ARG A 27 3.81 -13.11 -0.55
N ASN A 28 4.96 -13.08 0.10
CA ASN A 28 5.95 -14.15 -0.11
C ASN A 28 6.04 -15.01 1.16
N ILE A 29 5.21 -16.04 1.23
CA ILE A 29 5.14 -17.00 2.36
C ILE A 29 6.52 -17.60 2.70
N VAL A 30 7.41 -17.73 1.70
CA VAL A 30 8.77 -18.25 1.88
C VAL A 30 9.64 -17.28 2.66
N ALA A 31 9.43 -15.98 2.46
CA ALA A 31 10.19 -14.91 3.13
C ALA A 31 9.94 -14.91 4.66
N HIS A 32 8.74 -15.28 5.08
CA HIS A 32 8.34 -15.34 6.49
C HIS A 32 8.95 -16.50 7.30
N GLN A 33 9.44 -17.57 6.66
CA GLN A 33 9.75 -18.82 7.35
C GLN A 33 11.24 -19.14 7.51
N THR A 34 12.14 -18.53 6.73
CA THR A 34 13.52 -19.05 6.64
C THR A 34 14.63 -18.01 6.85
N THR A 35 14.40 -16.73 6.58
CA THR A 35 15.40 -15.65 6.81
C THR A 35 14.65 -14.34 6.97
N PRO A 36 14.94 -13.51 7.99
CA PRO A 36 14.32 -12.19 8.08
C PRO A 36 14.59 -11.40 6.80
N VAL A 37 13.54 -11.04 6.05
CA VAL A 37 13.67 -10.25 4.82
C VAL A 37 14.47 -8.97 5.07
N ALA A 38 14.37 -8.42 6.27
CA ALA A 38 15.17 -7.28 6.73
C ALA A 38 16.69 -7.48 6.55
N ASP A 39 17.24 -8.66 6.83
CA ASP A 39 18.68 -8.92 6.71
C ASP A 39 19.13 -9.03 5.25
N LEU A 40 18.28 -9.63 4.41
CA LEU A 40 18.47 -9.68 2.96
C LEU A 40 18.45 -8.26 2.38
N LEU A 41 17.51 -7.43 2.81
CA LEU A 41 17.43 -6.03 2.39
C LEU A 41 18.64 -5.23 2.86
N LYS A 42 19.04 -5.33 4.13
CA LYS A 42 20.26 -4.67 4.64
C LYS A 42 21.48 -5.05 3.82
N THR A 43 21.63 -6.33 3.48
CA THR A 43 22.73 -6.82 2.65
C THR A 43 22.66 -6.26 1.23
N ALA A 44 21.49 -6.29 0.60
CA ALA A 44 21.29 -5.80 -0.76
C ALA A 44 21.52 -4.29 -0.89
N PHE A 45 21.06 -3.50 0.10
CA PHE A 45 21.26 -2.06 0.16
C PHE A 45 22.73 -1.72 0.45
N SER A 46 23.36 -2.44 1.37
CA SER A 46 24.79 -2.27 1.67
C SER A 46 25.66 -2.52 0.43
N ALA A 47 25.32 -3.53 -0.39
CA ALA A 47 26.00 -3.78 -1.66
C ALA A 47 25.85 -2.63 -2.68
N ALA A 48 24.85 -1.76 -2.51
CA ALA A 48 24.64 -0.55 -3.30
C ALA A 48 25.19 0.73 -2.64
N ASN A 49 25.92 0.61 -1.52
CA ASN A 49 26.32 1.74 -0.66
C ASN A 49 25.11 2.60 -0.24
N LEU A 50 24.04 1.95 0.20
CA LEU A 50 22.84 2.57 0.76
C LEU A 50 22.54 1.98 2.12
N ASP A 51 22.05 2.81 3.03
CA ASP A 51 21.42 2.36 4.25
C ASP A 51 19.97 1.94 3.96
N TYR A 52 19.57 0.77 4.45
CA TYR A 52 18.17 0.37 4.44
C TYR A 52 17.40 1.22 5.47
N LEU A 53 16.52 2.08 4.98
CA LEU A 53 15.65 2.89 5.83
C LEU A 53 14.45 2.05 6.26
N GLU A 54 14.57 1.42 7.42
CA GLU A 54 13.45 0.76 8.08
C GLU A 54 12.41 1.81 8.50
N ILE A 55 11.23 1.81 7.87
CA ILE A 55 10.16 2.79 8.12
C ILE A 55 9.15 2.27 9.13
N VAL A 56 8.67 1.05 8.91
CA VAL A 56 7.71 0.37 9.79
C VAL A 56 8.46 -0.75 10.49
N HIS A 57 8.41 -0.80 11.82
CA HIS A 57 9.14 -1.81 12.60
C HIS A 57 8.37 -3.13 12.72
N TYR A 58 7.04 -3.08 12.60
CA TYR A 58 6.17 -4.25 12.67
C TYR A 58 5.01 -4.11 11.69
N SER A 59 4.92 -5.01 10.73
CA SER A 59 3.70 -5.23 9.94
C SER A 59 2.94 -6.42 10.51
N LEU A 60 1.68 -6.62 10.09
CA LEU A 60 0.91 -7.82 10.43
C LEU A 60 1.68 -9.13 10.16
N PHE A 61 2.57 -9.11 9.16
CA PHE A 61 3.37 -10.26 8.76
C PHE A 61 4.69 -10.39 9.54
N GLY A 62 4.91 -9.57 10.57
CA GLY A 62 6.09 -9.61 11.43
C GLY A 62 7.38 -9.11 10.78
N GLU A 63 7.29 -8.50 9.59
CA GLU A 63 8.44 -7.98 8.86
C GLU A 63 8.41 -6.45 8.81
N PRO A 64 9.57 -5.77 8.98
CA PRO A 64 9.64 -4.32 8.97
C PRO A 64 9.69 -3.77 7.53
N LEU A 65 8.64 -4.05 6.76
CA LEU A 65 8.50 -3.72 5.34
C LEU A 65 7.32 -2.77 5.11
N LEU A 66 7.45 -1.99 4.04
CA LEU A 66 6.32 -1.28 3.47
C LEU A 66 5.57 -2.18 2.50
N TYR A 67 4.26 -2.22 2.60
CA TYR A 67 3.41 -2.92 1.64
C TYR A 67 2.55 -1.91 0.86
N PRO A 68 2.02 -2.30 -0.32
CA PRO A 68 1.21 -1.44 -1.16
C PRO A 68 0.08 -0.77 -0.37
N GLU A 69 -0.64 -1.50 0.47
CA GLU A 69 -1.72 -0.93 1.27
C GLU A 69 -1.25 0.25 2.14
N ASN A 70 -0.05 0.18 2.73
CA ASN A 70 0.46 1.26 3.57
C ASN A 70 0.81 2.48 2.73
N VAL A 71 1.61 2.26 1.68
CA VAL A 71 2.21 3.36 0.92
C VAL A 71 1.21 4.01 -0.03
N GLN A 72 0.24 3.26 -0.56
CA GLN A 72 -0.80 3.85 -1.41
C GLN A 72 -1.69 4.78 -0.58
N LEU A 73 -2.17 4.35 0.58
CA LEU A 73 -2.98 5.22 1.46
C LEU A 73 -2.20 6.47 1.85
N ALA A 74 -0.96 6.31 2.32
CA ALA A 74 -0.14 7.46 2.69
C ALA A 74 0.17 8.41 1.52
N GLY A 75 0.33 7.87 0.31
CA GLY A 75 0.54 8.67 -0.90
C GLY A 75 -0.64 9.59 -1.21
N HIS A 76 -1.86 9.11 -0.92
CA HIS A 76 -3.11 9.88 -1.03
C HIS A 76 -3.43 10.70 0.24
N SER A 77 -2.48 10.84 1.16
CA SER A 77 -2.67 11.50 2.47
C SER A 77 -3.79 10.88 3.33
N LEU A 78 -4.15 9.62 3.09
CA LEU A 78 -5.20 8.89 3.80
C LEU A 78 -4.61 8.19 5.03
N GLY A 79 -5.37 8.19 6.12
CA GLY A 79 -4.95 7.53 7.37
C GLY A 79 -3.68 8.10 7.99
N LEU A 80 -3.43 9.41 7.81
CA LEU A 80 -2.28 10.12 8.35
C LEU A 80 -2.73 11.23 9.32
N CYS A 81 -2.24 11.21 10.56
CA CYS A 81 -2.44 12.34 11.47
C CYS A 81 -1.85 13.63 10.88
N GLN A 82 -2.52 14.74 11.19
CA GLN A 82 -2.05 16.10 10.89
C GLN A 82 -1.89 16.88 12.20
N PRO A 83 -0.84 17.73 12.34
CA PRO A 83 0.27 17.90 11.41
C PRO A 83 1.17 16.65 11.32
N TYR A 84 2.12 16.61 10.38
CA TYR A 84 2.99 15.43 10.18
C TYR A 84 3.87 15.05 11.38
N THR A 85 4.02 15.96 12.35
CA THR A 85 4.73 15.75 13.61
C THR A 85 3.85 15.12 14.69
N SER A 86 2.54 15.01 14.45
CA SER A 86 1.59 14.37 15.37
C SER A 86 1.62 12.85 15.21
N SER A 87 1.43 12.14 16.31
CA SER A 87 1.41 10.68 16.33
C SER A 87 0.00 10.10 16.46
N ASP A 88 -0.78 10.55 17.46
CA ASP A 88 -1.97 9.81 17.92
C ASP A 88 -3.12 10.73 18.34
N HIS A 89 -2.90 12.04 18.48
CA HIS A 89 -3.97 12.98 18.87
C HIS A 89 -5.07 13.10 17.81
N CYS A 90 -4.89 12.50 16.63
CA CYS A 90 -5.92 12.41 15.60
C CYS A 90 -6.85 11.19 15.77
N LEU A 91 -6.66 10.39 16.82
CA LEU A 91 -7.45 9.20 17.14
C LEU A 91 -8.28 9.38 18.42
N GLU A 92 -7.99 10.41 19.21
CA GLU A 92 -8.72 10.74 20.43
C GLU A 92 -9.93 11.62 20.10
N ASP A 93 -11.06 11.43 20.81
CA ASP A 93 -12.26 12.28 20.69
C ASP A 93 -12.03 13.68 21.33
N ASP A 94 -11.09 14.45 20.78
CA ASP A 94 -10.92 15.87 21.08
C ASP A 94 -11.48 16.69 19.90
N ASP A 95 -12.57 17.41 20.15
CA ASP A 95 -13.33 18.23 19.19
C ASP A 95 -12.45 19.28 18.44
N GLN A 96 -11.22 19.53 18.87
CA GLN A 96 -10.31 20.50 18.26
C GLN A 96 -9.39 19.94 17.16
N LEU A 97 -9.29 18.61 17.01
CA LEU A 97 -8.45 17.96 15.99
C LEU A 97 -9.30 17.15 14.99
N ARG A 98 -8.87 17.09 13.73
CA ARG A 98 -9.57 16.31 12.69
C ARG A 98 -9.36 14.83 12.97
N ASN A 99 -10.34 14.19 13.60
CA ASN A 99 -10.29 12.77 13.90
C ASN A 99 -10.30 11.93 12.63
N LEU A 100 -9.41 10.95 12.57
CA LEU A 100 -9.38 9.97 11.49
C LEU A 100 -10.54 8.99 11.67
N THR A 101 -11.34 8.84 10.62
CA THR A 101 -12.41 7.85 10.59
C THR A 101 -11.86 6.48 10.21
N SER A 102 -12.35 5.42 10.86
CA SER A 102 -12.05 4.04 10.44
C SER A 102 -12.74 3.76 9.11
N GLU A 103 -11.93 3.44 8.09
CA GLU A 103 -12.37 3.21 6.71
C GLU A 103 -11.94 1.81 6.23
N VAL A 104 -12.62 1.31 5.20
CA VAL A 104 -12.27 0.06 4.52
C VAL A 104 -11.88 0.40 3.09
N TYR A 105 -10.70 -0.02 2.67
CA TYR A 105 -10.16 0.33 1.36
C TYR A 105 -10.15 -0.90 0.45
N TYR A 106 -10.49 -0.66 -0.81
CA TYR A 106 -10.31 -1.60 -1.89
C TYR A 106 -9.25 -1.05 -2.85
N LEU A 107 -8.06 -1.63 -2.84
CA LEU A 107 -6.95 -1.17 -3.66
C LEU A 107 -6.77 -2.11 -4.85
N VAL A 108 -6.61 -1.55 -6.04
CA VAL A 108 -6.35 -2.30 -7.28
C VAL A 108 -5.04 -1.83 -7.89
N GLY A 109 -4.05 -2.72 -7.88
CA GLY A 109 -2.75 -2.48 -8.51
C GLY A 109 -2.73 -3.12 -9.89
N TYR A 110 -2.62 -2.32 -10.95
CA TYR A 110 -2.54 -2.81 -12.32
C TYR A 110 -1.24 -2.40 -12.98
N TYR A 111 -0.41 -3.40 -13.23
CA TYR A 111 0.93 -3.23 -13.77
C TYR A 111 1.10 -3.93 -15.12
N SER A 112 2.17 -3.59 -15.83
CA SER A 112 2.55 -4.30 -17.06
C SER A 112 2.65 -5.82 -16.87
N GLY A 113 3.11 -6.30 -15.71
CA GLY A 113 3.36 -7.73 -15.44
C GLY A 113 2.51 -8.38 -14.33
N ALA A 114 1.58 -7.64 -13.71
CA ALA A 114 0.74 -8.19 -12.65
C ALA A 114 -0.55 -7.40 -12.47
N LEU A 115 -1.55 -8.06 -11.91
CA LEU A 115 -2.74 -7.42 -11.33
C LEU A 115 -2.87 -7.89 -9.89
N GLU A 116 -3.21 -6.98 -8.99
CA GLU A 116 -3.53 -7.30 -7.60
C GLU A 116 -4.78 -6.57 -7.13
N ALA A 117 -5.57 -7.27 -6.31
CA ALA A 117 -6.67 -6.68 -5.56
C ALA A 117 -6.38 -6.83 -4.07
N ILE A 118 -6.57 -5.77 -3.29
CA ILE A 118 -6.36 -5.78 -1.84
C ILE A 118 -7.60 -5.20 -1.18
N ALA A 119 -8.28 -5.99 -0.37
CA ALA A 119 -9.29 -5.48 0.57
C ALA A 119 -8.65 -5.32 1.95
N THR A 120 -8.92 -4.22 2.64
CA THR A 120 -8.41 -4.02 4.01
C THR A 120 -9.47 -4.41 5.04
N THR A 121 -9.05 -4.67 6.28
CA THR A 121 -9.96 -4.52 7.42
C THR A 121 -10.25 -3.03 7.68
N PRO A 122 -11.26 -2.71 8.50
CA PRO A 122 -11.44 -1.34 8.98
C PRO A 122 -10.16 -0.82 9.63
N THR A 123 -9.67 0.33 9.16
CA THR A 123 -8.45 0.97 9.66
C THR A 123 -8.61 2.49 9.64
N ALA A 124 -8.13 3.15 10.69
CA ALA A 124 -8.01 4.61 10.72
C ALA A 124 -6.62 5.09 10.26
N LEU A 125 -5.61 4.20 10.30
CA LEU A 125 -4.21 4.54 10.10
C LEU A 125 -3.61 3.80 8.91
N ALA A 126 -2.75 4.48 8.16
CA ALA A 126 -1.99 3.86 7.07
C ALA A 126 -0.89 2.88 7.56
N TYR A 127 -0.60 2.84 8.86
CA TYR A 127 0.51 2.10 9.46
C TYR A 127 0.13 0.68 9.91
N GLY A 128 -1.11 0.50 10.37
CA GLY A 128 -1.61 -0.73 10.98
C GLY A 128 -2.64 -1.46 10.13
N ILE A 129 -2.47 -1.43 8.80
CA ILE A 129 -3.43 -2.03 7.88
C ILE A 129 -3.29 -3.55 7.95
N THR A 130 -4.42 -4.24 8.09
CA THR A 130 -4.51 -5.68 7.85
C THR A 130 -5.06 -5.91 6.44
N PRO A 131 -4.23 -6.32 5.47
CA PRO A 131 -4.66 -6.57 4.11
C PRO A 131 -5.19 -8.01 3.93
N ASP A 132 -6.08 -8.18 2.96
CA ASP A 132 -6.42 -9.47 2.34
C ASP A 132 -6.13 -9.39 0.82
N PRO A 133 -4.89 -9.71 0.41
CA PRO A 133 -4.43 -9.46 -0.95
C PRO A 133 -4.58 -10.66 -1.89
N TYR A 134 -4.77 -10.35 -3.17
CA TYR A 134 -4.98 -11.30 -4.26
C TYR A 134 -4.16 -10.92 -5.50
N PRO A 135 -2.83 -11.19 -5.51
CA PRO A 135 -2.01 -10.96 -6.70
C PRO A 135 -2.14 -12.09 -7.74
N ASP A 136 -2.10 -11.75 -9.03
CA ASP A 136 -1.87 -12.68 -10.15
C ASP A 136 -0.91 -12.07 -11.18
N TYR A 137 0.29 -12.66 -11.28
CA TYR A 137 1.37 -12.25 -12.20
C TYR A 137 1.13 -12.65 -13.66
N ARG A 138 -0.01 -13.27 -13.97
CA ARG A 138 -0.41 -13.61 -15.34
C ARG A 138 -1.48 -12.66 -15.89
N LEU A 139 -1.95 -11.72 -15.06
CA LEU A 139 -3.02 -10.78 -15.40
C LEU A 139 -2.50 -9.33 -15.50
N GLY A 140 -1.21 -9.14 -15.77
CA GLY A 140 -0.67 -7.82 -16.10
C GLY A 140 -1.08 -7.35 -17.49
N ALA A 141 -0.97 -6.05 -17.74
CA ALA A 141 -1.39 -5.44 -19.01
C ALA A 141 -0.72 -6.04 -20.26
N ASN A 142 0.53 -6.52 -20.14
CA ASN A 142 1.22 -7.17 -21.26
C ASN A 142 0.55 -8.51 -21.64
N ALA A 143 -0.01 -9.23 -20.67
CA ALA A 143 -0.68 -10.51 -20.91
C ALA A 143 -2.00 -10.38 -21.69
N ARG A 144 -2.53 -9.15 -21.83
CA ARG A 144 -3.68 -8.85 -22.69
C ARG A 144 -3.39 -9.18 -24.15
N ASN A 145 -2.18 -8.87 -24.64
CA ASN A 145 -1.79 -9.08 -26.03
C ASN A 145 -1.36 -10.53 -26.32
N ASP A 146 -0.98 -11.26 -25.28
CA ASP A 146 -0.56 -12.67 -25.39
C ASP A 146 -1.76 -13.63 -25.40
N ASN A 147 -2.97 -13.14 -25.10
CA ASN A 147 -4.21 -13.92 -25.18
C ASN A 147 -4.85 -13.80 -26.57
N PRO A 148 -5.16 -14.92 -27.26
CA PRO A 148 -5.83 -14.90 -28.55
C PRO A 148 -7.30 -14.42 -28.45
N ASP A 149 -7.85 -14.36 -27.24
CA ASP A 149 -9.19 -13.87 -26.92
C ASP A 149 -9.09 -12.86 -25.77
N GLU A 150 -9.32 -11.59 -26.09
CA GLU A 150 -9.27 -10.51 -25.11
C GLU A 150 -10.40 -10.63 -24.06
N ASP A 151 -11.55 -11.17 -24.42
CA ASP A 151 -12.67 -11.31 -23.48
C ASP A 151 -12.35 -12.37 -22.42
N PHE A 152 -11.59 -13.40 -22.77
CA PHE A 152 -11.08 -14.38 -21.81
C PHE A 152 -10.15 -13.71 -20.76
N TYR A 153 -9.25 -12.83 -21.21
CA TYR A 153 -8.39 -12.07 -20.29
C TYR A 153 -9.22 -11.27 -19.29
N TRP A 154 -10.22 -10.53 -19.77
CA TRP A 154 -11.06 -9.70 -18.91
C TRP A 154 -12.01 -10.50 -18.00
N GLN A 155 -12.42 -11.70 -18.40
CA GLN A 155 -13.12 -12.62 -17.50
C GLN A 155 -12.22 -13.06 -16.33
N GLU A 156 -10.94 -13.33 -16.58
CA GLU A 156 -10.00 -13.68 -15.52
C GLU A 156 -9.66 -12.49 -14.61
N VAL A 157 -9.55 -11.28 -15.17
CA VAL A 157 -9.44 -10.03 -14.40
C VAL A 157 -10.67 -9.87 -13.49
N ARG A 158 -11.88 -9.98 -14.04
CA ARG A 158 -13.14 -9.91 -13.25
C ARG A 158 -13.16 -10.95 -12.14
N ARG A 159 -12.73 -12.19 -12.44
CA ARG A 159 -12.66 -13.28 -11.47
C ARG A 159 -11.70 -12.96 -10.32
N LEU A 160 -10.54 -12.36 -10.60
CA LEU A 160 -9.59 -11.94 -9.56
C LEU A 160 -10.20 -10.85 -8.66
N LEU A 161 -10.72 -9.79 -9.28
CA LEU A 161 -11.30 -8.63 -8.59
C LEU A 161 -12.54 -9.01 -7.75
N SER A 162 -13.27 -10.06 -8.13
CA SER A 162 -14.44 -10.53 -7.37
C SER A 162 -14.08 -11.36 -6.13
N LYS A 163 -12.83 -11.81 -5.97
CA LYS A 163 -12.43 -12.73 -4.89
C LYS A 163 -12.70 -12.18 -3.48
N PRO A 164 -12.41 -10.91 -3.15
CA PRO A 164 -12.67 -10.38 -1.81
C PRO A 164 -14.15 -10.49 -1.41
N PHE A 165 -15.06 -10.24 -2.35
CA PHE A 165 -16.51 -10.33 -2.12
C PHE A 165 -16.98 -11.77 -1.90
N ILE A 166 -16.49 -12.72 -2.70
CA ILE A 166 -16.88 -14.14 -2.62
C ILE A 166 -16.44 -14.78 -1.30
N ARG A 167 -15.27 -14.39 -0.77
CA ARG A 167 -14.75 -14.92 0.50
C ARG A 167 -15.41 -14.30 1.74
N GLY A 168 -16.29 -13.33 1.54
CA GLY A 168 -17.04 -12.65 2.59
C GLY A 168 -16.22 -11.52 3.22
N MET A 169 -16.33 -10.32 2.66
CA MET A 169 -15.76 -9.14 3.31
C MET A 169 -16.47 -8.87 4.64
N ILE A 170 -15.68 -8.54 5.67
CA ILE A 170 -16.20 -8.23 7.00
C ILE A 170 -17.05 -6.95 6.97
N ARG A 171 -16.67 -5.99 6.12
CA ARG A 171 -17.38 -4.72 5.88
C ARG A 171 -17.20 -4.30 4.43
N ASN A 172 -18.17 -3.58 3.89
CA ASN A 172 -18.08 -3.00 2.57
C ASN A 172 -16.96 -1.94 2.51
N PRO A 173 -16.18 -1.90 1.42
CA PRO A 173 -15.25 -0.81 1.16
C PRO A 173 -15.97 0.54 1.15
N SER A 174 -15.35 1.55 1.77
CA SER A 174 -15.78 2.94 1.69
C SER A 174 -15.05 3.70 0.58
N LYS A 175 -13.85 3.22 0.20
CA LYS A 175 -12.98 3.85 -0.80
C LYS A 175 -12.34 2.86 -1.76
N ILE A 176 -12.19 3.27 -3.02
CA ILE A 176 -11.39 2.58 -4.04
C ILE A 176 -10.14 3.39 -4.36
N VAL A 177 -9.00 2.71 -4.44
CA VAL A 177 -7.71 3.30 -4.85
C VAL A 177 -7.13 2.50 -6.02
N MET A 178 -6.87 3.17 -7.15
CA MET A 178 -6.14 2.58 -8.28
C MET A 178 -4.67 2.97 -8.23
N TYR A 179 -3.78 2.03 -8.52
CA TYR A 179 -2.35 2.30 -8.60
C TYR A 179 -1.66 1.42 -9.64
N GLY A 180 -0.40 1.76 -9.95
CA GLY A 180 0.41 1.07 -10.96
C GLY A 180 0.47 1.80 -12.30
N ASP A 181 1.37 1.36 -13.20
CA ASP A 181 1.61 1.97 -14.52
C ASP A 181 0.41 1.88 -15.47
N HIS A 182 -0.53 0.99 -15.20
CA HIS A 182 -1.81 0.87 -15.92
C HIS A 182 -3.02 1.17 -15.03
N GLY A 183 -2.83 1.78 -13.85
CA GLY A 183 -3.92 2.09 -12.91
C GLY A 183 -5.01 3.03 -13.45
N LYS A 184 -4.76 3.71 -14.57
CA LYS A 184 -5.72 4.60 -15.26
C LYS A 184 -6.45 3.92 -16.44
N ASP A 185 -6.39 2.59 -16.57
CA ASP A 185 -7.09 1.84 -17.62
C ASP A 185 -8.62 1.94 -17.44
N GLU A 186 -9.31 2.59 -18.39
CA GLU A 186 -10.75 2.85 -18.32
C GLU A 186 -11.60 1.56 -18.29
N ARG A 187 -11.15 0.49 -18.97
CA ARG A 187 -11.86 -0.79 -18.99
C ARG A 187 -11.76 -1.48 -17.64
N LEU A 188 -10.60 -1.37 -16.97
CA LEU A 188 -10.43 -1.85 -15.61
C LEU A 188 -11.31 -1.07 -14.62
N THR A 189 -11.34 0.26 -14.71
CA THR A 189 -12.20 1.11 -13.85
C THR A 189 -13.67 0.74 -14.01
N ALA A 190 -14.18 0.65 -15.25
CA ALA A 190 -15.55 0.25 -15.52
C ALA A 190 -15.86 -1.16 -14.97
N MET A 191 -14.91 -2.09 -15.06
CA MET A 191 -15.06 -3.43 -14.51
C MET A 191 -15.14 -3.43 -12.98
N VAL A 192 -14.35 -2.58 -12.31
CA VAL A 192 -14.43 -2.43 -10.85
C VAL A 192 -15.82 -1.90 -10.46
N ASP A 193 -16.32 -0.87 -11.15
CA ASP A 193 -17.67 -0.34 -10.91
C ASP A 193 -18.75 -1.43 -11.09
N GLU A 194 -18.69 -2.20 -12.18
CA GLU A 194 -19.62 -3.31 -12.44
C GLU A 194 -19.62 -4.36 -11.34
N ILE A 195 -18.43 -4.70 -10.81
CA ILE A 195 -18.29 -5.66 -9.71
C ILE A 195 -18.95 -5.09 -8.45
N PHE A 196 -18.64 -3.85 -8.08
CA PHE A 196 -19.25 -3.22 -6.91
C PHE A 196 -20.77 -3.11 -7.04
N ALA A 197 -21.29 -2.69 -8.19
CA ALA A 197 -22.73 -2.64 -8.46
C ALA A 197 -23.37 -4.03 -8.35
N SER A 198 -22.68 -5.08 -8.80
CA SER A 198 -23.19 -6.47 -8.73
C SER A 198 -23.24 -7.02 -7.30
N PHE A 199 -22.31 -6.64 -6.43
CA PHE A 199 -22.22 -7.18 -5.07
C PHE A 199 -22.87 -6.30 -3.99
N LEU A 200 -22.83 -4.98 -4.15
CA LEU A 200 -23.33 -4.01 -3.16
C LEU A 200 -24.61 -3.29 -3.62
N GLY A 201 -24.87 -3.24 -4.92
CA GLY A 201 -25.92 -2.40 -5.50
C GLY A 201 -25.51 -0.92 -5.59
N ASP A 202 -26.31 -0.15 -6.33
CA ASP A 202 -25.95 1.24 -6.69
C ASP A 202 -25.92 2.22 -5.50
N GLN A 203 -26.56 1.89 -4.38
CA GLN A 203 -26.68 2.78 -3.22
C GLN A 203 -25.48 2.73 -2.26
N ASP A 204 -24.74 1.62 -2.28
CA ASP A 204 -23.63 1.34 -1.35
C ASP A 204 -22.27 1.37 -2.07
N MET A 205 -22.19 2.09 -3.19
CA MET A 205 -20.96 2.21 -3.97
C MET A 205 -19.87 2.97 -3.18
N PRO A 206 -18.65 2.42 -3.09
CA PRO A 206 -17.53 3.14 -2.49
C PRO A 206 -17.17 4.38 -3.30
N THR A 207 -16.52 5.34 -2.63
CA THR A 207 -16.00 6.54 -3.29
C THR A 207 -14.65 6.28 -3.95
N TRP A 208 -14.47 6.75 -5.18
CA TRP A 208 -13.16 6.76 -5.82
C TRP A 208 -12.26 7.83 -5.18
N VAL A 209 -11.00 7.51 -4.95
CA VAL A 209 -10.01 8.50 -4.49
C VAL A 209 -9.52 9.32 -5.69
N GLU A 210 -10.02 10.55 -5.81
CA GLU A 210 -9.75 11.48 -6.92
C GLU A 210 -9.03 12.75 -6.44
N ASP A 211 -7.89 12.60 -5.76
CA ASP A 211 -7.12 13.70 -5.18
C ASP A 211 -6.05 14.30 -6.14
N GLY A 212 -5.98 13.81 -7.38
CA GLY A 212 -5.02 14.25 -8.39
C GLY A 212 -3.62 13.66 -8.23
N VAL A 213 -3.39 12.77 -7.27
CA VAL A 213 -2.13 12.03 -7.15
C VAL A 213 -2.02 11.04 -8.30
N ASP A 214 -0.85 10.98 -8.95
CA ASP A 214 -0.62 10.02 -10.01
C ASP A 214 -0.47 8.60 -9.44
N ALA A 215 -1.31 7.69 -9.91
CA ALA A 215 -1.30 6.25 -9.62
C ALA A 215 0.09 5.58 -9.72
N VAL A 216 0.97 6.10 -10.58
CA VAL A 216 2.35 5.61 -10.74
C VAL A 216 3.24 6.01 -9.56
N PHE A 217 3.01 7.18 -8.98
CA PHE A 217 3.89 7.79 -7.98
C PHE A 217 3.33 7.73 -6.56
N ALA A 218 2.05 7.42 -6.37
CA ALA A 218 1.37 7.37 -5.07
C ALA A 218 2.17 6.56 -4.02
N GLY A 219 2.58 5.33 -4.34
CA GLY A 219 3.38 4.51 -3.43
C GLY A 219 4.74 5.11 -3.07
N ALA A 220 5.43 5.76 -4.01
CA ALA A 220 6.70 6.44 -3.72
C ALA A 220 6.48 7.67 -2.83
N MET A 221 5.39 8.42 -3.06
CA MET A 221 4.99 9.55 -2.23
C MET A 221 4.63 9.11 -0.82
N GLY A 222 3.91 8.00 -0.65
CA GLY A 222 3.59 7.46 0.66
C GLY A 222 4.82 6.97 1.44
N ALA A 223 5.76 6.31 0.76
CA ALA A 223 7.04 5.94 1.36
C ALA A 223 7.82 7.19 1.82
N ALA A 224 7.82 8.26 1.03
CA ALA A 224 8.43 9.53 1.41
C ALA A 224 7.71 10.21 2.59
N GLU A 225 6.37 10.15 2.63
CA GLU A 225 5.58 10.65 3.76
C GLU A 225 5.94 9.94 5.05
N PHE A 226 6.06 8.61 5.02
CA PHE A 226 6.47 7.87 6.20
C PHE A 226 7.93 8.14 6.60
N ALA A 227 8.84 8.25 5.63
CA ALA A 227 10.24 8.58 5.89
C ALA A 227 10.37 9.95 6.59
N LYS A 228 9.58 10.94 6.14
CA LYS A 228 9.50 12.28 6.75
C LYS A 228 9.00 12.23 8.20
N ARG A 229 8.09 11.31 8.52
CA ARG A 229 7.46 11.17 9.83
C ARG A 229 8.30 10.38 10.83
N LYS A 230 9.17 9.48 10.34
CA LYS A 230 10.04 8.62 11.15
C LYS A 230 10.74 9.32 12.33
N PRO A 231 11.32 10.54 12.21
CA PRO A 231 12.00 11.19 13.33
C PRO A 231 11.09 11.55 14.51
N TYR A 232 9.81 11.76 14.26
CA TYR A 232 8.83 12.14 15.29
C TYR A 232 8.27 10.92 16.00
N TRP A 233 8.61 9.73 15.52
CA TRP A 233 8.01 8.48 15.93
C TRP A 233 9.08 7.58 16.55
N GLY A 234 8.98 7.42 17.87
CA GLY A 234 9.82 6.53 18.64
C GLY A 234 9.32 5.09 18.59
N LEU A 235 10.25 4.15 18.69
CA LEU A 235 9.98 2.74 18.93
C LEU A 235 10.02 2.54 20.44
N ASP A 236 8.88 2.23 21.08
CA ASP A 236 8.78 1.29 22.20
C ASP A 236 7.45 1.46 22.97
N VAL A 237 6.42 0.68 22.64
CA VAL A 237 5.49 0.09 23.63
C VAL A 237 4.92 -1.22 23.09
N VAL A 238 5.04 -2.31 23.85
CA VAL A 238 4.31 -3.56 23.63
C VAL A 238 3.01 -3.48 24.42
N THR A 239 1.86 -3.49 23.74
CA THR A 239 0.55 -3.70 24.37
C THR A 239 -0.05 -5.04 23.94
N GLU A 240 -0.58 -5.76 24.91
CA GLU A 240 -1.07 -7.13 24.80
C GLU A 240 -2.08 -7.30 23.65
N GLY A 241 -1.67 -8.02 22.59
CA GLY A 241 -2.56 -8.60 21.59
C GLY A 241 -2.61 -7.92 20.22
N ALA A 242 -2.13 -6.68 20.09
CA ALA A 242 -1.90 -6.02 18.81
C ALA A 242 -0.88 -4.88 19.00
N SER A 243 0.32 -5.01 18.42
CA SER A 243 1.33 -3.96 18.46
C SER A 243 0.89 -2.78 17.60
N VAL A 244 0.44 -1.70 18.24
CA VAL A 244 0.30 -0.38 17.62
C VAL A 244 1.47 0.47 18.09
N VAL A 245 2.20 1.07 17.14
CA VAL A 245 3.39 1.90 17.39
C VAL A 245 2.95 3.27 17.92
N LEU A 246 3.46 3.68 19.08
CA LEU A 246 3.32 5.02 19.67
C LEU A 246 4.70 5.71 19.70
N PRO A 247 4.80 7.05 19.60
CA PRO A 247 6.07 7.74 19.47
C PRO A 247 6.81 7.96 20.80
N LYS A 248 8.04 8.48 20.70
CA LYS A 248 8.79 9.06 21.82
C LYS A 248 8.15 10.38 22.22
N ASN A 249 7.72 10.47 23.49
CA ASN A 249 7.45 11.75 24.13
C ASN A 249 8.76 12.51 24.31
N ASP A 250 9.10 13.37 23.35
CA ASP A 250 10.07 14.44 23.54
C ASP A 250 9.35 15.79 23.35
N LEU A 251 8.47 16.12 24.30
CA LEU A 251 8.07 17.49 24.67
C LEU A 251 8.13 17.61 26.20
#